data_AF-G6YMP9-F1
#
_entry.id   AF-G6YMP9-F1
#
_cell.length_a   1.000
_cell.length_b   1.000
_cell.length_c   1.000
_cell.angle_alpha   90.00
_cell.angle_beta   90.00
_cell.angle_gamma   90.00
#
_symmetry.space_group_name_H-M   'P 1'
#
loop_
_entity.id
_entity.type
_entity.pdbx_description
1 polymer ?
#
loop_
_entity_poly.entity_id
_entity_poly.type
_entity_poly.pdbx_seq_one_letter_code
_entity_poly.pdbx_strand_id
1 'polypeptide(L)'
;MSTTTAAPSSGMAGKLGTWLMIIATVGLAFVICVELINILFYDPWSDDKFLFKLSGSLSGVEIGPLTYLMFGSLAVALMMGLPLAFVTGGLGVMFIYLVGDAMMLNIVPGRIFPLMANPDIAAIPLFIFMASMLERAGLIEEMFSVVYKWMGGISGGLAAATIVASTILAAMVGVIGAAVVTMGIIALPAMLKRHYDHKIAIGSIMAGGTLGILIPPSILAILYAVVAQQSVGELYLGSLLPGLMLSGLYLTYVLVRSWLNPKLGPPIPVEDRISLKEKLKLLGNLIAPLALVGLVLGLLFGGIATPVEAAGIGSFGAIIVAMMHKKFSIAGLREASVTTAKASAMVLWIMFGASVFVGFYILQGGQQFVTDAILGTGMSAYGILLLLMVLLVVLGMFLDWVGILLLAVPIFIPIVKALEFPGLFGFPPVAGDDVVLWFGVLYLVNMQMSFLSPPFGYALFYIRGVCPPEISMGTIFKSSLVFLAIQAFGLFMCVLIPGIVTWLPGLVYG
;
A
#
# COMPACT_ATOMS: atom_id res chain seq x y z
N MET A 1 26.16 37.35 -10.52
CA MET A 1 25.79 37.92 -9.20
C MET A 1 25.54 36.76 -8.25
N SER A 2 26.46 36.54 -7.32
CA SER A 2 26.41 35.48 -6.30
C SER A 2 25.46 35.87 -5.17
N THR A 3 24.34 35.17 -5.04
CA THR A 3 23.49 35.25 -3.85
C THR A 3 24.04 34.31 -2.79
N THR A 4 24.83 34.87 -1.87
CA THR A 4 25.18 34.27 -0.59
C THR A 4 23.91 34.09 0.25
N THR A 5 23.43 32.86 0.35
CA THR A 5 22.38 32.49 1.31
C THR A 5 22.98 32.49 2.72
N ALA A 6 22.52 33.43 3.55
CA ALA A 6 22.87 33.47 4.96
C ALA A 6 22.42 32.16 5.63
N ALA A 7 23.36 31.49 6.32
CA ALA A 7 23.05 30.32 7.14
C ALA A 7 22.05 30.72 8.25
N PRO A 8 21.04 29.90 8.54
CA PRO A 8 20.10 30.21 9.61
C PRO A 8 20.85 30.21 10.95
N SER A 9 20.73 31.31 11.69
CA SER A 9 21.28 31.44 13.04
C SER A 9 20.76 30.30 13.90
N SER A 10 21.68 29.46 14.41
CA SER A 10 21.37 28.37 15.33
C SER A 10 20.89 28.94 16.67
N GLY A 11 19.57 29.12 16.78
CA GLY A 11 18.91 29.44 18.04
C GLY A 11 19.29 28.44 19.14
N MET A 12 19.18 28.84 20.40
CA MET A 12 19.55 28.06 21.59
C MET A 12 19.00 26.61 21.56
N ALA A 13 17.81 26.41 20.98
CA ALA A 13 17.18 25.11 20.76
C ALA A 13 17.97 24.19 19.79
N GLY A 14 18.59 24.73 18.74
CA GLY A 14 19.41 23.96 17.79
C GLY A 14 20.70 23.46 18.43
N LYS A 15 21.38 24.29 19.23
CA LYS A 15 22.58 23.90 19.98
C LYS A 15 22.28 22.84 21.06
N LEU A 16 21.12 22.95 21.72
CA LEU A 16 20.67 21.99 22.72
C LEU A 16 20.35 20.62 22.09
N GLY A 17 19.70 20.62 20.92
CA GLY A 17 19.46 19.39 20.14
C GLY A 17 20.74 18.71 19.66
N THR A 18 21.73 19.49 19.22
CA THR A 18 23.05 18.94 18.85
C THR A 18 23.76 18.31 20.05
N TRP A 19 23.76 18.98 21.21
CA TRP A 19 24.35 18.43 22.43
C TRP A 19 23.64 17.17 22.93
N LEU A 20 22.30 17.13 22.87
CA LEU A 20 21.52 15.94 23.18
C LEU A 20 21.88 14.77 22.27
N MET A 21 22.01 15.02 20.95
CA MET A 21 22.46 13.97 20.02
C MET A 21 23.87 13.48 20.36
N ILE A 22 24.82 14.38 20.61
CA ILE A 22 26.21 13.99 20.94
C ILE A 22 26.22 13.14 22.21
N ILE A 23 25.51 13.56 23.26
CA ILE A 23 25.41 12.80 24.51
C ILE A 23 24.76 11.45 24.28
N ALA A 24 23.67 11.38 23.51
CA ALA A 24 22.99 10.12 23.18
C ALA A 24 23.91 9.18 22.38
N THR A 25 24.63 9.70 21.38
CA THR A 25 25.58 8.91 20.57
C THR A 25 26.75 8.40 21.40
N VAL A 26 27.33 9.24 22.26
CA VAL A 26 28.42 8.83 23.16
C VAL A 26 27.94 7.80 24.18
N GLY A 27 26.74 7.99 24.75
CA GLY A 27 26.11 7.03 25.65
C GLY A 27 25.86 5.68 24.97
N LEU A 28 25.32 5.69 23.76
CA LEU A 28 25.09 4.46 22.97
C LEU A 28 26.43 3.78 22.61
N ALA A 29 27.44 4.54 22.19
CA ALA A 29 28.76 4.00 21.87
C ALA A 29 29.42 3.38 23.10
N PHE A 30 29.30 4.00 24.28
CA PHE A 30 29.78 3.44 25.54
C PHE A 30 29.10 2.10 25.86
N VAL A 31 27.76 2.06 25.77
CA VAL A 31 26.98 0.83 25.96
C VAL A 31 27.42 -0.29 25.01
N ILE A 32 27.57 0.02 23.72
CA ILE A 32 28.01 -0.96 22.71
C ILE A 32 29.43 -1.45 23.01
N CYS A 33 30.34 -0.56 23.41
CA CYS A 33 31.70 -0.95 23.80
C CYS A 33 31.71 -1.89 25.01
N VAL A 34 30.88 -1.63 26.03
CA VAL A 34 30.75 -2.50 27.20
C VAL A 34 30.25 -3.89 26.78
N GLU A 35 29.25 -3.97 25.91
CA GLU A 35 28.76 -5.26 25.42
C GLU A 35 29.76 -6.00 24.54
N LEU A 36 30.49 -5.29 23.69
CA LEU A 36 31.58 -5.90 22.90
C LEU A 36 32.65 -6.50 23.80
N ILE A 37 33.02 -5.82 24.89
CA ILE A 37 33.96 -6.35 25.88
C ILE A 37 33.38 -7.58 26.58
N ASN A 38 32.11 -7.53 26.99
CA ASN A 38 31.44 -8.71 27.56
C ASN A 38 31.50 -9.91 26.61
N ILE A 39 31.15 -9.73 25.33
CA ILE A 39 31.13 -10.81 24.33
C ILE A 39 32.54 -11.34 24.03
N LEU A 40 33.56 -10.47 24.01
CA LEU A 40 34.94 -10.84 23.66
C LEU A 40 35.69 -11.55 24.79
N PHE A 41 35.43 -11.17 26.04
CA PHE A 41 36.27 -11.58 27.18
C PHE A 41 35.53 -12.43 28.22
N TYR A 42 34.20 -12.40 28.24
CA TYR A 42 33.39 -13.15 29.19
C TYR A 42 32.55 -14.19 28.46
N ASP A 43 32.40 -15.37 29.06
CA ASP A 43 31.62 -16.46 28.47
C ASP A 43 30.14 -16.02 28.42
N PRO A 44 29.43 -16.14 27.28
CA PRO A 44 27.99 -15.88 27.19
C PRO A 44 27.16 -16.61 28.25
N TRP A 45 27.67 -17.75 28.75
CA TRP A 45 27.04 -18.65 29.71
C TRP A 45 27.49 -18.45 31.16
N SER A 46 28.47 -17.58 31.44
CA SER A 46 28.83 -17.22 32.82
C SER A 46 28.12 -15.92 33.26
N ASP A 47 27.90 -15.78 34.56
CA ASP A 47 27.34 -14.56 35.15
C ASP A 47 28.35 -13.40 35.21
N ASP A 48 29.59 -13.65 34.77
CA ASP A 48 30.66 -12.67 34.78
C ASP A 48 30.43 -11.62 33.70
N LYS A 49 30.54 -10.36 34.11
CA LYS A 49 30.35 -9.20 33.23
C LYS A 49 31.34 -8.11 33.61
N PHE A 50 31.77 -7.34 32.62
CA PHE A 50 32.71 -6.24 32.84
C PHE A 50 32.09 -5.12 33.67
N LEU A 51 30.88 -4.68 33.30
CA LEU A 51 30.12 -3.63 34.01
C LEU A 51 28.64 -4.01 34.15
N PHE A 52 27.92 -4.09 33.03
CA PHE A 52 26.52 -4.48 32.97
C PHE A 52 26.26 -5.29 31.69
N LYS A 53 25.13 -6.01 31.67
CA LYS A 53 24.63 -6.78 30.52
C LYS A 53 23.19 -6.33 30.27
N LEU A 54 22.92 -5.85 29.06
CA LEU A 54 21.61 -5.44 28.57
C LEU A 54 20.80 -6.62 28.04
N SER A 55 21.48 -7.71 27.66
CA SER A 55 20.80 -8.96 27.36
C SER A 55 19.97 -9.40 28.57
N GLY A 56 18.71 -9.71 28.31
CA GLY A 56 17.74 -10.14 29.32
C GLY A 56 17.28 -9.04 30.28
N SER A 57 17.69 -7.78 30.10
CA SER A 57 17.27 -6.66 30.96
C SER A 57 15.76 -6.42 31.00
N LEU A 58 15.05 -6.80 29.94
CA LEU A 58 13.60 -6.72 29.82
C LEU A 58 12.90 -8.07 30.00
N SER A 59 13.61 -9.14 30.39
CA SER A 59 13.06 -10.49 30.53
C SER A 59 11.90 -10.60 31.53
N GLY A 60 11.89 -9.75 32.56
CA GLY A 60 10.84 -9.71 33.59
C GLY A 60 9.66 -8.79 33.28
N VAL A 61 9.63 -8.14 32.12
CA VAL A 61 8.58 -7.18 31.77
C VAL A 61 7.37 -7.92 31.19
N GLU A 62 6.20 -7.69 31.79
CA GLU A 62 4.94 -8.23 31.27
C GLU A 62 4.62 -7.73 29.85
N ILE A 63 3.82 -8.51 29.13
CA ILE A 63 3.51 -8.23 27.71
C ILE A 63 2.82 -6.88 27.48
N GLY A 64 1.99 -6.41 28.42
CA GLY A 64 1.32 -5.12 28.32
C GLY A 64 2.31 -3.94 28.25
N PRO A 65 3.14 -3.72 29.29
CA PRO A 65 4.22 -2.74 29.26
C PRO A 65 5.20 -2.94 28.09
N LEU A 66 5.54 -4.19 27.75
CA LEU A 66 6.40 -4.48 26.61
C LEU A 66 5.78 -4.01 25.29
N THR A 67 4.46 -4.16 25.12
CA THR A 67 3.73 -3.64 23.96
C THR A 67 3.88 -2.13 23.85
N TYR A 68 3.67 -1.39 24.94
CA TYR A 68 3.84 0.06 24.92
C TYR A 68 5.28 0.50 24.62
N LEU A 69 6.28 -0.22 25.12
CA LEU A 69 7.69 0.05 24.82
C LEU A 69 8.02 -0.23 23.35
N MET A 70 7.62 -1.39 22.82
CA MET A 70 7.90 -1.79 21.45
C MET A 70 7.22 -0.87 20.43
N PHE A 71 5.90 -0.67 20.57
CA PHE A 71 5.14 0.17 19.64
C PHE A 71 5.38 1.67 19.87
N GLY A 72 5.60 2.10 21.10
CA GLY A 72 5.94 3.48 21.43
C GLY A 72 7.30 3.89 20.86
N SER A 73 8.32 3.04 21.00
CA SER A 73 9.64 3.29 20.41
C SER A 73 9.60 3.28 18.87
N LEU A 74 8.82 2.38 18.27
CA LEU A 74 8.54 2.37 16.83
C LEU A 74 7.92 3.70 16.38
N ALA A 75 6.87 4.17 17.06
CA ALA A 75 6.22 5.44 16.74
C ALA A 75 7.19 6.63 16.86
N VAL A 76 7.99 6.69 17.92
CA VAL A 76 8.99 7.74 18.13
C VAL A 76 10.05 7.75 17.02
N ALA A 77 10.61 6.58 16.68
CA ALA A 77 11.61 6.47 15.63
C ALA A 77 11.06 6.84 14.24
N LEU A 78 9.78 6.55 13.97
CA LEU A 78 9.12 6.97 12.74
C LEU A 78 8.83 8.47 12.69
N MET A 79 8.47 9.08 13.82
CA MET A 79 8.33 10.54 13.91
C MET A 79 9.66 11.27 13.67
N MET A 80 10.80 10.63 13.91
CA MET A 80 12.13 11.15 13.52
C MET A 80 12.40 11.08 12.02
N GLY A 81 11.50 10.48 11.22
CA GLY A 81 11.64 10.37 9.77
C GLY A 81 12.57 9.26 9.30
N LEU A 82 12.89 8.30 10.16
CA LEU A 82 13.75 7.17 9.80
C LEU A 82 13.02 6.18 8.87
N PRO A 83 13.71 5.54 7.91
CA PRO A 83 13.05 4.59 7.01
C PRO A 83 12.57 3.36 7.78
N LEU A 84 11.30 3.03 7.61
CA LEU A 84 10.61 2.02 8.41
C LEU A 84 11.30 0.66 8.44
N ALA A 85 11.82 0.17 7.32
CA ALA A 85 12.50 -1.12 7.25
C ALA A 85 13.65 -1.26 8.27
N PHE A 86 14.43 -0.19 8.43
CA PHE A 86 15.54 -0.16 9.37
C PHE A 86 15.07 0.06 10.80
N VAL A 87 13.98 0.81 11.00
CA VAL A 87 13.38 1.01 12.31
C VAL A 87 12.79 -0.29 12.84
N THR A 88 11.94 -0.98 12.07
CA THR A 88 11.30 -2.23 12.50
C THR A 88 12.33 -3.34 12.66
N GLY A 89 13.26 -3.49 11.71
CA GLY A 89 14.34 -4.49 11.83
C GLY A 89 15.28 -4.21 12.98
N GLY A 90 15.72 -2.96 13.14
CA GLY A 90 16.60 -2.55 14.22
C GLY A 90 15.97 -2.70 15.59
N LEU A 91 14.74 -2.20 15.78
CA LEU A 91 13.99 -2.40 17.02
C LEU A 91 13.67 -3.87 17.27
N GLY A 92 13.34 -4.64 16.23
CA GLY A 92 13.11 -6.08 16.34
C GLY A 92 14.32 -6.80 16.92
N VAL A 93 15.50 -6.61 16.32
CA VAL A 93 16.77 -7.19 16.80
C VAL A 93 17.11 -6.68 18.20
N MET A 94 16.91 -5.39 18.47
CA MET A 94 17.14 -4.80 19.79
C MET A 94 16.26 -5.44 20.86
N PHE A 95 14.95 -5.54 20.66
CA PHE A 95 14.03 -6.11 21.64
C PHE A 95 14.24 -7.62 21.83
N ILE A 96 14.59 -8.35 20.77
CA ILE A 96 15.00 -9.77 20.88
C ILE A 96 16.18 -9.89 21.85
N TYR A 97 17.19 -9.04 21.69
CA TYR A 97 18.37 -9.06 22.55
C TYR A 97 18.06 -8.56 23.98
N LEU A 98 17.25 -7.51 24.14
CA LEU A 98 16.95 -6.92 25.44
C LEU A 98 16.07 -7.81 26.33
N VAL A 99 15.11 -8.52 25.73
CA VAL A 99 14.23 -9.45 26.49
C VAL A 99 14.89 -10.82 26.63
N GLY A 100 15.59 -11.26 25.59
CA GLY A 100 16.24 -12.56 25.52
C GLY A 100 17.75 -12.51 25.65
N ASP A 101 18.40 -13.40 24.92
CA ASP A 101 19.85 -13.51 24.83
C ASP A 101 20.32 -13.51 23.37
N ALA A 102 21.63 -13.71 23.17
CA ALA A 102 22.22 -13.84 21.84
C ALA A 102 21.68 -15.07 21.09
N MET A 103 21.20 -16.12 21.78
CA MET A 103 20.64 -17.30 21.15
C MET A 103 19.25 -17.04 20.59
N MET A 104 18.43 -16.20 21.24
CA MET A 104 17.13 -15.79 20.71
C MET A 104 17.24 -15.05 19.37
N LEU A 105 18.39 -14.47 19.03
CA LEU A 105 18.63 -13.89 17.69
C LEU A 105 18.53 -14.93 16.56
N ASN A 106 18.64 -16.23 16.85
CA ASN A 106 18.41 -17.29 15.86
C ASN A 106 16.97 -17.33 15.34
N ILE A 107 16.02 -16.63 15.99
CA ILE A 107 14.69 -16.40 15.43
C ILE A 107 14.75 -15.65 14.09
N VAL A 108 15.74 -14.76 13.90
CA VAL A 108 15.84 -13.91 12.72
C VAL A 108 16.01 -14.77 11.46
N PRO A 109 17.01 -15.66 11.33
CA PRO A 109 17.08 -16.61 10.22
C PRO A 109 15.81 -17.44 10.07
N GLY A 110 15.24 -17.94 11.18
CA GLY A 110 14.04 -18.79 11.17
C GLY A 110 12.79 -18.11 10.61
N ARG A 111 12.66 -16.78 10.76
CA ARG A 111 11.53 -15.99 10.22
C ARG A 111 11.77 -15.50 8.80
N ILE A 112 13.03 -15.30 8.43
CA ILE A 112 13.39 -14.72 7.13
C ILE A 112 13.55 -15.79 6.05
N PHE A 113 14.15 -16.94 6.36
CA PHE A 113 14.38 -17.98 5.36
C PHE A 113 13.09 -18.51 4.70
N PRO A 114 11.99 -18.77 5.43
CA PRO A 114 10.72 -19.17 4.81
C PRO A 114 10.13 -18.10 3.89
N LEU A 115 10.29 -16.82 4.22
CA LEU A 115 9.86 -15.72 3.35
C LEU A 115 10.71 -15.66 2.07
N MET A 116 12.03 -15.84 2.18
CA MET A 116 12.92 -15.89 1.00
C MET A 116 12.63 -17.07 0.08
N ALA A 117 12.19 -18.20 0.64
CA ALA A 117 11.88 -19.42 -0.11
C ALA A 117 10.44 -19.44 -0.66
N ASN A 118 9.60 -18.45 -0.34
CA ASN A 118 8.21 -18.44 -0.79
C ASN A 118 8.11 -18.09 -2.29
N PRO A 119 7.50 -18.95 -3.12
CA PRO A 119 7.44 -18.73 -4.56
C PRO A 119 6.55 -17.55 -4.93
N ASP A 120 5.45 -17.29 -4.22
CA ASP A 120 4.51 -16.22 -4.56
C ASP A 120 5.13 -14.82 -4.45
N ILE A 121 6.09 -14.64 -3.53
CA ILE A 121 6.86 -13.39 -3.41
C ILE A 121 7.70 -13.13 -4.68
N ALA A 122 8.12 -14.18 -5.41
CA ALA A 122 8.84 -14.04 -6.67
C ALA A 122 7.97 -13.43 -7.79
N ALA A 123 6.64 -13.45 -7.67
CA ALA A 123 5.75 -12.76 -8.61
C ALA A 123 5.85 -11.23 -8.50
N ILE A 124 6.24 -10.69 -7.33
CA ILE A 124 6.27 -9.24 -7.08
C ILE A 124 7.27 -8.52 -8.02
N PRO A 125 8.56 -8.91 -8.12
CA PRO A 125 9.48 -8.30 -9.07
C PRO A 125 9.01 -8.42 -10.52
N LEU A 126 8.39 -9.53 -10.90
CA LEU A 126 7.89 -9.75 -12.26
C LEU A 126 6.74 -8.80 -12.60
N PHE A 127 5.75 -8.63 -11.70
CA PHE A 127 4.68 -7.66 -11.93
C PHE A 127 5.19 -6.21 -11.91
N ILE A 128 6.15 -5.87 -11.04
CA ILE A 128 6.79 -4.54 -11.05
C ILE A 128 7.55 -4.33 -12.37
N PHE A 129 8.22 -5.35 -12.89
CA PHE A 129 8.92 -5.28 -14.16
C PHE A 129 7.96 -5.07 -15.33
N MET A 130 6.89 -5.85 -15.38
CA MET A 130 5.81 -5.69 -16.36
C MET A 130 5.28 -4.24 -16.34
N ALA A 131 4.93 -3.73 -15.15
CA ALA A 131 4.49 -2.37 -14.94
C ALA A 131 5.50 -1.34 -15.47
N SER A 132 6.77 -1.46 -15.07
CA SER A 132 7.82 -0.52 -15.44
C SER A 132 8.10 -0.54 -16.95
N MET A 133 8.03 -1.72 -17.58
CA MET A 133 8.18 -1.83 -19.04
C MET A 133 7.02 -1.16 -19.79
N LEU A 134 5.78 -1.35 -19.34
CA LEU A 134 4.60 -0.75 -19.98
C LEU A 134 4.58 0.77 -19.79
N GLU A 135 4.97 1.25 -18.61
CA GLU A 135 5.15 2.68 -18.32
C GLU A 135 6.18 3.31 -19.25
N ARG A 136 7.36 2.67 -19.40
CA ARG A 136 8.43 3.16 -20.27
C ARG A 136 8.09 3.12 -21.75
N ALA A 137 7.20 2.22 -22.15
CA ALA A 137 6.67 2.20 -23.51
C ALA A 137 5.76 3.41 -23.81
N GLY A 138 5.45 4.27 -22.82
CA GLY A 138 4.57 5.43 -22.99
C GLY A 138 3.10 5.05 -23.21
N LEU A 139 2.74 3.82 -22.83
CA LEU A 139 1.39 3.29 -22.98
C LEU A 139 0.43 4.02 -22.04
N ILE A 140 0.92 4.52 -20.91
CA ILE A 140 0.10 5.23 -19.92
C ILE A 140 -0.46 6.53 -20.50
N GLU A 141 0.38 7.35 -21.12
CA GLU A 141 -0.01 8.58 -21.79
C GLU A 141 -0.96 8.31 -22.95
N GLU A 142 -0.67 7.27 -23.73
CA GLU A 142 -1.49 6.84 -24.85
C GLU A 142 -2.88 6.44 -24.39
N MET A 143 -2.97 5.57 -23.37
CA MET A 143 -4.23 5.11 -22.79
C MET A 143 -5.06 6.28 -22.23
N PHE A 144 -4.42 7.16 -21.46
CA PHE A 144 -5.08 8.36 -20.96
C PHE A 144 -5.63 9.21 -22.10
N SER A 145 -4.84 9.44 -23.17
CA SER A 145 -5.25 10.23 -24.34
C SER A 145 -6.47 9.63 -25.05
N VAL A 146 -6.55 8.30 -25.18
CA VAL A 146 -7.72 7.63 -25.76
C VAL A 146 -8.96 7.88 -24.91
N VAL A 147 -8.90 7.54 -23.61
CA VAL A 147 -10.04 7.67 -22.69
C VAL A 147 -10.49 9.13 -22.58
N TYR A 148 -9.53 10.06 -22.48
CA TYR A 148 -9.76 11.49 -22.47
C TYR A 148 -10.54 11.98 -23.69
N LYS A 149 -10.14 11.59 -24.90
CA LYS A 149 -10.81 12.01 -26.14
C LYS A 149 -12.21 11.40 -26.26
N TRP A 150 -12.45 10.25 -25.65
CA TRP A 150 -13.77 9.63 -25.59
C TRP A 150 -14.71 10.37 -24.64
N MET A 151 -14.28 10.58 -23.39
CA MET A 151 -15.13 11.09 -22.30
C MET A 151 -15.17 12.62 -22.21
N GLY A 152 -14.22 13.32 -22.82
CA GLY A 152 -14.07 14.76 -22.64
C GLY A 152 -15.23 15.62 -23.16
N GLY A 153 -16.13 15.07 -23.98
CA GLY A 153 -17.33 15.78 -24.44
C GLY A 153 -18.39 16.01 -23.37
N ILE A 154 -18.27 15.35 -22.21
CA ILE A 154 -19.25 15.35 -21.12
C ILE A 154 -18.76 16.28 -19.99
N SER A 155 -19.66 16.90 -19.25
CA SER A 155 -19.31 17.69 -18.05
C SER A 155 -18.70 16.77 -16.99
N GLY A 156 -17.51 17.12 -16.49
CA GLY A 156 -16.69 16.26 -15.64
C GLY A 156 -15.90 15.19 -16.41
N GLY A 157 -15.97 15.19 -17.73
CA GLY A 157 -15.40 14.15 -18.61
C GLY A 157 -13.90 13.95 -18.46
N LEU A 158 -13.14 14.98 -18.12
CA LEU A 158 -11.68 14.88 -17.92
C LEU A 158 -11.31 14.18 -16.61
N ALA A 159 -12.03 14.49 -15.53
CA ALA A 159 -11.88 13.80 -14.25
C ALA A 159 -12.40 12.36 -14.31
N ALA A 160 -13.50 12.13 -15.03
CA ALA A 160 -14.00 10.79 -15.30
C ALA A 160 -13.01 9.97 -16.14
N ALA A 161 -12.41 10.57 -17.18
CA ALA A 161 -11.36 9.93 -17.97
C ALA A 161 -10.15 9.55 -17.12
N THR A 162 -9.80 10.39 -16.15
CA THR A 162 -8.70 10.14 -15.24
C THR A 162 -8.97 8.93 -14.35
N ILE A 163 -10.19 8.78 -13.82
CA ILE A 163 -10.58 7.62 -13.02
C ILE A 163 -10.59 6.34 -13.87
N VAL A 164 -11.18 6.38 -15.07
CA VAL A 164 -11.19 5.22 -15.98
C VAL A 164 -9.76 4.83 -16.39
N ALA A 165 -8.94 5.81 -16.80
CA ALA A 165 -7.54 5.55 -17.12
C ALA A 165 -6.80 4.97 -15.92
N SER A 166 -6.97 5.54 -14.72
CA SER A 166 -6.34 5.01 -13.50
C SER A 166 -6.82 3.60 -13.14
N THR A 167 -8.07 3.27 -13.43
CA THR A 167 -8.64 1.91 -13.22
C THR A 167 -7.98 0.90 -14.15
N ILE A 168 -7.76 1.27 -15.41
CA ILE A 168 -7.06 0.41 -16.37
C ILE A 168 -5.58 0.28 -16.00
N LEU A 169 -4.96 1.40 -15.60
CA LEU A 169 -3.56 1.43 -15.16
C LEU A 169 -3.33 0.68 -13.86
N ALA A 170 -4.30 0.68 -12.95
CA ALA A 170 -4.25 -0.10 -11.73
C ALA A 170 -3.99 -1.58 -12.04
N ALA A 171 -4.66 -2.12 -13.07
CA ALA A 171 -4.47 -3.49 -13.54
C ALA A 171 -3.14 -3.75 -14.28
N MET A 172 -2.33 -2.72 -14.53
CA MET A 172 -1.02 -2.86 -15.19
C MET A 172 0.14 -2.55 -14.25
N VAL A 173 -0.02 -1.54 -13.40
CA VAL A 173 1.07 -0.93 -12.63
C VAL A 173 1.16 -1.46 -11.21
N GLY A 174 0.03 -1.71 -10.54
CA GLY A 174 -0.02 -2.23 -9.17
C GLY A 174 0.69 -1.38 -8.09
N VAL A 175 1.27 -0.23 -8.45
CA VAL A 175 2.05 0.68 -7.59
C VAL A 175 1.37 2.04 -7.55
N ILE A 176 0.82 2.38 -6.38
CA ILE A 176 0.02 3.59 -6.15
C ILE A 176 0.83 4.86 -6.44
N GLY A 177 2.07 4.92 -5.96
CA GLY A 177 2.91 6.11 -6.10
C GLY A 177 3.17 6.46 -7.57
N ALA A 178 3.52 5.47 -8.38
CA ALA A 178 3.70 5.66 -9.81
C ALA A 178 2.39 6.12 -10.48
N ALA A 179 1.27 5.46 -10.18
CA ALA A 179 -0.03 5.82 -10.77
C ALA A 179 -0.47 7.26 -10.43
N VAL A 180 -0.38 7.67 -9.15
CA VAL A 180 -0.77 9.01 -8.70
C VAL A 180 0.15 10.09 -9.29
N VAL A 181 1.47 9.86 -9.32
CA VAL A 181 2.44 10.80 -9.88
C VAL A 181 2.26 10.94 -11.39
N THR A 182 2.16 9.83 -12.12
CA THR A 182 2.04 9.82 -13.58
C THR A 182 0.73 10.46 -14.02
N MET A 183 -0.41 10.10 -13.40
CA MET A 183 -1.68 10.80 -13.67
C MET A 183 -1.67 12.25 -13.19
N GLY A 184 -0.96 12.56 -12.11
CA GLY A 184 -0.77 13.94 -11.66
C GLY A 184 -0.01 14.80 -12.67
N ILE A 185 1.03 14.27 -13.31
CA ILE A 185 1.80 14.98 -14.34
C ILE A 185 0.98 15.17 -15.63
N ILE A 186 0.16 14.17 -15.99
CA ILE A 186 -0.56 14.16 -17.27
C ILE A 186 -1.91 14.88 -17.15
N ALA A 187 -2.73 14.50 -16.17
CA ALA A 187 -4.13 14.89 -16.09
C ALA A 187 -4.35 16.22 -15.33
N LEU A 188 -3.57 16.50 -14.27
CA LEU A 188 -3.75 17.71 -13.47
C LEU A 188 -3.56 18.99 -14.29
N PRO A 189 -2.49 19.18 -15.08
CA PRO A 189 -2.31 20.40 -15.87
C PRO A 189 -3.43 20.58 -16.90
N ALA A 190 -3.90 19.48 -17.51
CA ALA A 190 -5.00 19.50 -18.46
C ALA A 190 -6.32 19.95 -17.83
N MET A 191 -6.55 19.59 -16.55
CA MET A 191 -7.72 20.02 -15.77
C MET A 191 -7.62 21.49 -15.37
N LEU A 192 -6.46 21.91 -14.85
CA LEU A 192 -6.23 23.29 -14.40
C LEU A 192 -6.32 24.30 -15.56
N LYS A 193 -5.77 23.96 -16.74
CA LYS A 193 -5.90 24.78 -17.95
C LYS A 193 -7.36 25.03 -18.36
N ARG A 194 -8.27 24.15 -17.95
CA ARG A 194 -9.71 24.24 -18.19
C ARG A 194 -10.50 24.74 -16.99
N HIS A 195 -9.83 25.29 -15.98
CA HIS A 195 -10.48 25.82 -14.77
C HIS A 195 -11.35 24.80 -14.03
N TYR A 196 -10.95 23.52 -14.02
CA TYR A 196 -11.58 22.52 -13.16
C TYR A 196 -11.43 22.89 -11.69
N ASP A 197 -12.42 22.53 -10.88
CA ASP A 197 -12.33 22.66 -9.44
C ASP A 197 -11.20 21.78 -8.89
N HIS A 198 -10.35 22.37 -8.04
CA HIS A 198 -9.18 21.69 -7.48
C HIS A 198 -9.55 20.41 -6.70
N LYS A 199 -10.72 20.35 -6.03
CA LYS A 199 -11.12 19.18 -5.25
C LYS A 199 -11.50 18.01 -6.16
N ILE A 200 -12.21 18.29 -7.25
CA ILE A 200 -12.52 17.23 -8.23
C ILE A 200 -11.24 16.76 -8.92
N ALA A 201 -10.39 17.69 -9.34
CA ALA A 201 -9.17 17.36 -10.07
C ALA A 201 -8.20 16.51 -9.24
N ILE A 202 -7.78 17.02 -8.09
CA ILE A 202 -6.81 16.35 -7.21
C ILE A 202 -7.41 15.06 -6.67
N GLY A 203 -8.67 15.09 -6.24
CA GLY A 203 -9.32 13.94 -5.62
C GLY A 203 -9.52 12.78 -6.60
N SER A 204 -9.91 13.07 -7.85
CA SER A 204 -10.05 12.03 -8.89
C SER A 204 -8.72 11.34 -9.23
N ILE A 205 -7.61 12.09 -9.23
CA ILE A 205 -6.27 11.55 -9.47
C ILE A 205 -5.84 10.67 -8.29
N MET A 206 -5.98 11.16 -7.05
CA MET A 206 -5.55 10.40 -5.87
C MET A 206 -6.39 9.13 -5.70
N ALA A 207 -7.72 9.23 -5.74
CA ALA A 207 -8.61 8.10 -5.57
C ALA A 207 -8.51 7.08 -6.72
N GLY A 208 -8.34 7.57 -7.95
CA GLY A 208 -8.06 6.73 -9.10
C GLY A 208 -6.74 5.98 -8.95
N GLY A 209 -5.66 6.68 -8.57
CA GLY A 209 -4.34 6.07 -8.43
C GLY A 209 -4.24 5.04 -7.31
N THR A 210 -5.04 5.16 -6.24
CA THR A 210 -5.10 4.16 -5.18
C THR A 210 -5.83 2.88 -5.60
N LEU A 211 -6.57 2.84 -6.71
CA LEU A 211 -7.25 1.61 -7.18
C LEU A 211 -6.28 0.47 -7.51
N GLY A 212 -4.99 0.77 -7.72
CA GLY A 212 -3.92 -0.22 -7.89
C GLY A 212 -3.73 -1.17 -6.71
N ILE A 213 -4.30 -0.86 -5.54
CA ILE A 213 -4.31 -1.79 -4.40
C ILE A 213 -5.31 -2.94 -4.61
N LEU A 214 -6.45 -2.67 -5.23
CA LEU A 214 -7.56 -3.61 -5.31
C LEU A 214 -7.62 -4.32 -6.66
N ILE A 215 -7.36 -3.59 -7.75
CA ILE A 215 -7.52 -4.15 -9.09
C ILE A 215 -6.28 -5.00 -9.40
N PRO A 216 -6.43 -6.31 -9.63
CA PRO A 216 -5.29 -7.20 -9.87
C PRO A 216 -4.55 -6.87 -11.18
N PRO A 217 -3.22 -7.12 -11.24
CA PRO A 217 -2.37 -7.71 -10.20
C PRO A 217 -1.96 -6.67 -9.14
N SER A 218 -2.07 -7.04 -7.86
CA SER A 218 -1.79 -6.15 -6.72
C SER A 218 -0.74 -6.77 -5.80
N ILE A 219 0.34 -6.04 -5.56
CA ILE A 219 1.44 -6.47 -4.68
C ILE A 219 0.94 -6.64 -3.25
N LEU A 220 0.08 -5.73 -2.78
CA LEU A 220 -0.49 -5.82 -1.43
C LEU A 220 -1.32 -7.09 -1.26
N ALA A 221 -2.12 -7.44 -2.26
CA ALA A 221 -2.93 -8.65 -2.23
C ALA A 221 -2.06 -9.92 -2.23
N ILE A 222 -0.97 -9.97 -3.01
CA ILE A 222 0.00 -11.09 -2.94
C ILE A 222 0.56 -11.23 -1.52
N LEU A 223 1.04 -10.14 -0.93
CA LEU A 223 1.61 -10.18 0.42
C LEU A 223 0.57 -10.60 1.46
N TYR A 224 -0.67 -10.14 1.31
CA TYR A 224 -1.74 -10.49 2.24
C TYR A 224 -2.02 -11.99 2.16
N ALA A 225 -2.18 -12.51 0.95
CA ALA A 225 -2.42 -13.93 0.72
C ALA A 225 -1.29 -14.80 1.29
N VAL A 226 -0.03 -14.40 1.10
CA VAL A 226 1.13 -15.09 1.68
C VAL A 226 1.09 -15.07 3.21
N VAL A 227 0.81 -13.93 3.84
CA VAL A 227 0.81 -13.82 5.31
C VAL A 227 -0.41 -14.47 5.95
N ALA A 228 -1.59 -14.33 5.34
CA ALA A 228 -2.83 -14.96 5.77
C ALA A 228 -2.92 -16.45 5.39
N GLN A 229 -1.94 -16.97 4.63
CA GLN A 229 -1.93 -18.34 4.08
C GLN A 229 -3.23 -18.64 3.31
N GLN A 230 -3.57 -17.77 2.37
CA GLN A 230 -4.76 -17.85 1.50
C GLN A 230 -4.34 -17.91 0.03
N SER A 231 -5.27 -18.34 -0.83
CA SER A 231 -5.04 -18.32 -2.28
C SER A 231 -4.93 -16.89 -2.81
N VAL A 232 -3.83 -16.60 -3.50
CA VAL A 232 -3.64 -15.31 -4.21
C VAL A 232 -4.72 -15.13 -5.28
N GLY A 233 -5.09 -16.21 -5.99
CA GLY A 233 -6.08 -16.19 -7.07
C GLY A 233 -7.48 -15.84 -6.57
N GLU A 234 -7.93 -16.46 -5.48
CA GLU A 234 -9.22 -16.16 -4.85
C GLU A 234 -9.27 -14.70 -4.37
N LEU A 235 -8.20 -14.22 -3.74
CA LEU A 235 -8.12 -12.83 -3.27
C LEU A 235 -8.16 -11.84 -4.44
N TYR A 236 -7.53 -12.15 -5.57
CA TYR A 236 -7.61 -11.34 -6.78
C TYR A 236 -9.02 -11.30 -7.35
N LEU A 237 -9.71 -12.44 -7.45
CA LEU A 237 -11.11 -12.46 -7.88
C LEU A 237 -12.00 -11.67 -6.92
N GLY A 238 -11.81 -11.84 -5.61
CA GLY A 238 -12.62 -11.19 -4.60
C GLY A 238 -12.39 -9.68 -4.50
N SER A 239 -11.21 -9.19 -4.87
CA SER A 239 -10.88 -7.76 -4.86
C SER A 239 -11.25 -7.02 -6.15
N LEU A 240 -11.42 -7.74 -7.28
CA LEU A 240 -11.77 -7.14 -8.57
C LEU A 240 -13.11 -6.39 -8.52
N LEU A 241 -14.17 -7.03 -8.01
CA LEU A 241 -15.50 -6.43 -7.96
C LEU A 241 -15.56 -5.20 -7.04
N PRO A 242 -15.03 -5.22 -5.81
CA PRO A 242 -14.86 -4.03 -4.98
C PRO A 242 -14.05 -2.93 -5.64
N GLY A 243 -12.96 -3.27 -6.35
CA GLY A 243 -12.15 -2.30 -7.09
C GLY A 243 -12.96 -1.59 -8.19
N LEU A 244 -13.70 -2.35 -9.00
CA LEU A 244 -14.59 -1.79 -10.04
C LEU A 244 -15.78 -1.03 -9.44
N MET A 245 -16.33 -1.49 -8.33
CA MET A 245 -17.38 -0.79 -7.59
C MET A 245 -16.89 0.59 -7.11
N LEU A 246 -15.73 0.66 -6.47
CA LEU A 246 -15.15 1.93 -6.02
C LEU A 246 -14.86 2.87 -7.18
N SER A 247 -14.29 2.35 -8.28
CA SER A 247 -14.11 3.12 -9.51
C SER A 247 -15.44 3.69 -10.01
N GLY A 248 -16.50 2.88 -10.05
CA GLY A 248 -17.85 3.28 -10.42
C GLY A 248 -18.44 4.35 -9.49
N LEU A 249 -18.23 4.23 -8.17
CA LEU A 249 -18.66 5.24 -7.19
C LEU A 249 -17.92 6.57 -7.40
N TYR A 250 -16.61 6.55 -7.63
CA TYR A 250 -15.84 7.76 -7.94
C TYR A 250 -16.30 8.42 -9.24
N LEU A 251 -16.55 7.62 -10.29
CA LEU A 251 -17.08 8.11 -11.57
C LEU A 251 -18.45 8.76 -11.39
N THR A 252 -19.35 8.08 -10.68
CA THR A 252 -20.70 8.57 -10.42
C THR A 252 -20.65 9.89 -9.67
N TYR A 253 -19.84 9.99 -8.62
CA TYR A 253 -19.66 11.23 -7.86
C TYR A 253 -19.19 12.39 -8.74
N VAL A 254 -18.13 12.19 -9.53
CA VAL A 254 -17.55 13.24 -10.38
C VAL A 254 -18.53 13.68 -11.47
N LEU A 255 -19.20 12.73 -12.13
CA LEU A 255 -20.15 13.03 -13.20
C LEU A 255 -21.40 13.72 -12.67
N VAL A 256 -22.00 13.21 -11.60
CA VAL A 256 -23.19 13.83 -10.98
C VAL A 256 -22.85 15.22 -10.45
N ARG A 257 -21.69 15.38 -9.79
CA ARG A 257 -21.32 16.69 -9.25
C ARG A 257 -21.02 17.72 -10.33
N SER A 258 -20.39 17.29 -11.42
CA SER A 258 -20.11 18.15 -12.58
C SER A 258 -21.37 18.41 -13.42
N TRP A 259 -22.36 17.51 -13.42
CA TRP A 259 -23.65 17.74 -14.04
C TRP A 259 -24.49 18.76 -13.28
N LEU A 260 -24.54 18.65 -11.94
CA LEU A 260 -25.23 19.61 -11.08
C LEU A 260 -24.60 21.01 -11.10
N ASN A 261 -23.28 21.08 -11.30
CA ASN A 261 -22.57 22.35 -11.47
C ASN A 261 -21.49 22.23 -12.56
N PRO A 262 -21.85 22.55 -13.82
CA PRO A 262 -20.93 22.45 -14.97
C PRO A 262 -19.67 23.31 -14.85
N LYS A 263 -19.65 24.33 -13.98
CA LYS A 263 -18.46 25.15 -13.73
C LYS A 263 -17.36 24.38 -13.00
N LEU A 264 -17.69 23.32 -12.26
CA LEU A 264 -16.70 22.52 -11.52
C LEU A 264 -15.90 21.58 -12.43
N GLY A 265 -16.44 21.25 -13.60
CA GLY A 265 -15.82 20.35 -14.57
C GLY A 265 -16.32 20.64 -15.97
N PRO A 266 -15.88 21.76 -16.59
CA PRO A 266 -16.37 22.13 -17.91
C PRO A 266 -16.03 21.07 -18.97
N PRO A 267 -16.94 20.78 -19.91
CA PRO A 267 -16.68 19.86 -21.01
C PRO A 267 -15.68 20.47 -22.01
N ILE A 268 -15.04 19.61 -22.80
CA ILE A 268 -14.17 20.05 -23.90
C ILE A 268 -15.01 20.83 -24.93
N PRO A 269 -14.55 22.02 -25.38
CA PRO A 269 -15.19 22.79 -26.44
C PRO A 269 -15.40 21.94 -27.69
N VAL A 270 -16.48 22.19 -28.45
CA VAL A 270 -16.83 21.37 -29.62
C VAL A 270 -15.70 21.37 -30.67
N GLU A 271 -14.94 22.46 -30.75
CA GLU A 271 -13.79 22.66 -31.64
C GLU A 271 -12.62 21.70 -31.38
N ASP A 272 -12.41 21.30 -30.11
CA ASP A 272 -11.35 20.37 -29.69
C ASP A 272 -11.82 18.89 -29.74
N ARG A 273 -13.07 18.64 -30.12
CA ARG A 273 -13.64 17.28 -30.16
C ARG A 273 -13.27 16.58 -31.46
N ILE A 274 -12.72 15.38 -31.32
CA ILE A 274 -12.45 14.51 -32.47
C ILE A 274 -13.69 13.77 -32.96
N SER A 275 -13.69 13.41 -34.24
CA SER A 275 -14.78 12.68 -34.89
C SER A 275 -14.93 11.25 -34.33
N LEU A 276 -16.14 10.67 -34.44
CA LEU A 276 -16.38 9.29 -33.99
C LEU A 276 -15.46 8.26 -34.69
N LYS A 277 -15.12 8.50 -35.96
CA LYS A 277 -14.20 7.65 -36.72
C LYS A 277 -12.78 7.67 -36.14
N GLU A 278 -12.29 8.85 -35.73
CA GLU A 278 -11.00 8.98 -35.07
C GLU A 278 -11.02 8.38 -33.66
N LYS A 279 -12.13 8.53 -32.93
CA LYS A 279 -12.32 7.90 -31.61
C LYS A 279 -12.20 6.38 -31.70
N LEU A 280 -12.85 5.77 -32.69
CA LEU A 280 -12.77 4.32 -32.93
C LEU A 280 -11.36 3.89 -33.35
N LYS A 281 -10.67 4.67 -34.19
CA LYS A 281 -9.28 4.39 -34.57
C LYS A 281 -8.33 4.37 -33.37
N LEU A 282 -8.54 5.27 -32.41
CA LEU A 282 -7.71 5.37 -31.19
C LEU A 282 -7.90 4.19 -30.24
N LEU A 283 -9.07 3.52 -30.24
CA LEU A 283 -9.26 2.30 -29.45
C LEU A 283 -8.30 1.18 -29.85
N GLY A 284 -7.85 1.18 -31.12
CA GLY A 284 -6.83 0.24 -31.60
C GLY A 284 -5.56 0.24 -30.75
N ASN A 285 -5.20 1.39 -30.16
CA ASN A 285 -3.99 1.53 -29.36
C ASN A 285 -4.14 0.93 -27.94
N LEU A 286 -5.37 0.70 -27.48
CA LEU A 286 -5.65 0.04 -26.20
C LEU A 286 -5.63 -1.49 -26.30
N ILE A 287 -5.73 -2.04 -27.51
CA ILE A 287 -5.90 -3.49 -27.71
C ILE A 287 -4.71 -4.26 -27.14
N ALA A 288 -3.47 -3.87 -27.43
CA ALA A 288 -2.31 -4.63 -26.99
C ALA A 288 -2.12 -4.62 -25.45
N PRO A 289 -2.18 -3.47 -24.75
CA PRO A 289 -2.14 -3.46 -23.28
C PRO A 289 -3.30 -4.20 -22.63
N LEU A 290 -4.53 -4.02 -23.13
CA LEU A 290 -5.70 -4.70 -22.58
C LEU A 290 -5.69 -6.21 -22.84
N ALA A 291 -5.18 -6.63 -24.01
CA ALA A 291 -5.00 -8.05 -24.31
C ALA A 291 -3.95 -8.68 -23.40
N LEU A 292 -2.87 -7.96 -23.08
CA LEU A 292 -1.86 -8.44 -22.13
C LEU A 292 -2.44 -8.60 -20.72
N VAL A 293 -3.16 -7.58 -20.22
CA VAL A 293 -3.83 -7.66 -18.91
C VAL A 293 -4.87 -8.76 -18.91
N GLY A 294 -5.69 -8.86 -19.96
CA GLY A 294 -6.70 -9.91 -20.13
C GLY A 294 -6.09 -11.31 -20.20
N LEU A 295 -4.92 -11.47 -20.81
CA LEU A 295 -4.17 -12.72 -20.82
C LEU A 295 -3.71 -13.10 -19.40
N VAL A 296 -3.08 -12.17 -18.68
CA VAL A 296 -2.59 -12.40 -17.31
C VAL A 296 -3.75 -12.72 -16.38
N LEU A 297 -4.80 -11.89 -16.37
CA LEU A 297 -5.98 -12.12 -15.55
C LEU A 297 -6.73 -13.40 -15.96
N GLY A 298 -6.83 -13.69 -17.25
CA GLY A 298 -7.45 -14.91 -17.75
C GLY A 298 -6.71 -16.17 -17.31
N LEU A 299 -5.38 -16.14 -17.28
CA LEU A 299 -4.56 -17.26 -16.76
C LEU A 299 -4.72 -17.45 -15.25
N LEU A 300 -4.76 -16.35 -14.50
CA LEU A 300 -4.95 -16.35 -13.05
C LEU A 300 -6.36 -16.86 -12.68
N PHE A 301 -7.39 -16.27 -13.30
CA PHE A 301 -8.79 -16.57 -13.02
C PHE A 301 -9.22 -17.93 -13.58
N GLY A 302 -8.59 -18.37 -14.66
CA GLY A 302 -8.81 -19.73 -15.19
C GLY A 302 -8.12 -20.82 -14.37
N GLY A 303 -7.34 -20.47 -13.34
CA GLY A 303 -6.54 -21.43 -12.57
C GLY A 303 -5.50 -22.18 -13.41
N ILE A 304 -5.15 -21.64 -14.59
CA ILE A 304 -4.26 -22.30 -15.56
C ILE A 304 -2.80 -22.11 -15.15
N ALA A 305 -2.48 -20.96 -14.58
CA ALA A 305 -1.12 -20.59 -14.17
C ALA A 305 -1.11 -20.04 -12.75
N THR A 306 -0.04 -20.34 -12.02
CA THR A 306 0.26 -19.73 -10.71
C THR A 306 0.56 -18.23 -10.86
N PRO A 307 0.51 -17.44 -9.77
CA PRO A 307 0.85 -16.02 -9.81
C PRO A 307 2.20 -15.72 -10.43
N VAL A 308 3.20 -16.57 -10.17
CA VAL A 308 4.57 -16.43 -10.69
C VAL A 308 4.62 -16.68 -12.19
N GLU A 309 3.96 -17.76 -12.66
CA GLU A 309 3.89 -18.09 -14.09
C GLU A 309 3.14 -17.02 -14.88
N ALA A 310 2.01 -16.54 -14.35
CA ALA A 310 1.25 -15.45 -14.94
C ALA A 310 2.06 -14.15 -14.99
N ALA A 311 2.82 -13.83 -13.92
CA ALA A 311 3.72 -12.68 -13.89
C ALA A 311 4.89 -12.81 -14.89
N GLY A 312 5.41 -14.02 -15.09
CA GLY A 312 6.43 -14.32 -16.09
C GLY A 312 5.94 -14.11 -17.51
N ILE A 313 4.75 -14.64 -17.82
CA ILE A 313 4.06 -14.43 -19.11
C ILE A 313 3.75 -12.94 -19.32
N GLY A 314 3.27 -12.26 -18.27
CA GLY A 314 3.00 -10.82 -18.29
C GLY A 314 4.26 -9.99 -18.56
N SER A 315 5.36 -10.30 -17.88
CA SER A 315 6.67 -9.64 -18.04
C SER A 315 7.21 -9.79 -19.47
N PHE A 316 7.18 -11.00 -20.01
CA PHE A 316 7.61 -11.27 -21.38
C PHE A 316 6.67 -10.60 -22.39
N GLY A 317 5.36 -10.68 -22.15
CA GLY A 317 4.34 -10.00 -22.94
C GLY A 317 4.51 -8.48 -22.97
N ALA A 318 4.91 -7.85 -21.86
CA ALA A 318 5.19 -6.41 -21.82
C ALA A 318 6.36 -6.01 -22.73
N ILE A 319 7.39 -6.87 -22.85
CA ILE A 319 8.48 -6.66 -23.81
C ILE A 319 7.93 -6.73 -25.24
N ILE A 320 7.08 -7.71 -25.54
CA ILE A 320 6.42 -7.85 -26.85
C ILE A 320 5.56 -6.63 -27.18
N VAL A 321 4.72 -6.19 -26.24
CA VAL A 321 3.87 -4.99 -26.43
C VAL A 321 4.73 -3.75 -26.68
N ALA A 322 5.83 -3.57 -25.93
CA ALA A 322 6.76 -2.47 -26.15
C ALA A 322 7.40 -2.52 -27.55
N MET A 323 7.72 -3.72 -28.06
CA MET A 323 8.23 -3.91 -29.43
C MET A 323 7.16 -3.60 -30.49
N MET A 324 5.92 -4.07 -30.30
CA MET A 324 4.79 -3.81 -31.21
C MET A 324 4.49 -2.32 -31.35
N HIS A 325 4.57 -1.57 -30.25
CA HIS A 325 4.40 -0.11 -30.26
C HIS A 325 5.64 0.65 -30.74
N LYS A 326 6.73 -0.05 -31.13
CA LYS A 326 8.02 0.54 -31.55
C LYS A 326 8.64 1.46 -30.48
N LYS A 327 8.42 1.13 -29.21
CA LYS A 327 8.90 1.87 -28.04
C LYS A 327 9.97 1.11 -27.25
N PHE A 328 10.26 -0.13 -27.65
CA PHE A 328 11.32 -0.93 -27.06
C PHE A 328 12.70 -0.32 -27.30
N SER A 329 13.49 -0.25 -26.23
CA SER A 329 14.92 0.09 -26.30
C SER A 329 15.68 -0.68 -25.23
N ILE A 330 16.95 -1.01 -25.50
CA ILE A 330 17.79 -1.71 -24.52
C ILE A 330 18.07 -0.84 -23.28
N ALA A 331 18.14 0.48 -23.47
CA ALA A 331 18.22 1.44 -22.37
C ALA A 331 16.96 1.38 -21.52
N GLY A 332 15.77 1.41 -22.15
CA GLY A 332 14.49 1.25 -21.47
C GLY A 332 14.38 -0.07 -20.68
N LEU A 333 14.84 -1.18 -21.26
CA LEU A 333 14.90 -2.47 -20.58
C LEU A 333 15.80 -2.44 -19.34
N ARG A 334 17.04 -1.92 -19.47
CA ARG A 334 17.98 -1.80 -18.36
C ARG A 334 17.40 -0.94 -17.24
N GLU A 335 16.80 0.20 -17.59
CA GLU A 335 16.21 1.10 -16.62
C GLU A 335 14.96 0.50 -15.96
N ALA A 336 14.14 -0.27 -16.69
CA ALA A 336 13.03 -1.03 -16.13
C ALA A 336 13.52 -2.06 -15.10
N SER A 337 14.57 -2.81 -15.42
CA SER A 337 15.19 -3.78 -14.50
C SER A 337 15.76 -3.12 -13.25
N VAL A 338 16.42 -1.96 -13.38
CA VAL A 338 16.95 -1.20 -12.22
C VAL A 338 15.80 -0.66 -11.36
N THR A 339 14.74 -0.13 -11.98
CA THR A 339 13.55 0.37 -11.28
C THR A 339 12.89 -0.78 -10.50
N THR A 340 12.76 -1.94 -11.14
CA THR A 340 12.25 -3.17 -10.55
C THR A 340 13.09 -3.59 -9.35
N ALA A 341 14.42 -3.68 -9.51
CA ALA A 341 15.31 -4.09 -8.43
C ALA A 341 15.20 -3.15 -7.21
N LYS A 342 15.11 -1.83 -7.43
CA LYS A 342 14.94 -0.85 -6.35
C LYS A 342 13.60 -1.00 -5.62
N ALA A 343 12.50 -1.12 -6.38
CA ALA A 343 11.17 -1.26 -5.80
C ALA A 343 11.02 -2.60 -5.05
N SER A 344 11.50 -3.70 -5.62
CA SER A 344 11.50 -5.01 -4.97
C SER A 344 12.38 -5.02 -3.72
N ALA A 345 13.58 -4.41 -3.77
CA ALA A 345 14.46 -4.32 -2.60
C ALA A 345 13.79 -3.54 -1.46
N MET A 346 13.08 -2.45 -1.77
CA MET A 346 12.33 -1.68 -0.78
C MET A 346 11.27 -2.55 -0.09
N VAL A 347 10.44 -3.27 -0.86
CA VAL A 347 9.39 -4.15 -0.31
C VAL A 347 10.01 -5.26 0.56
N LEU A 348 11.03 -5.96 0.04
CA LEU A 348 11.68 -7.07 0.76
C LEU A 348 12.37 -6.63 2.05
N TRP A 349 13.01 -5.46 2.07
CA TRP A 349 13.62 -4.91 3.29
C TRP A 349 12.59 -4.53 4.35
N ILE A 350 11.44 -3.98 3.94
CA ILE A 350 10.34 -3.70 4.88
C ILE A 350 9.80 -5.01 5.44
N MET A 351 9.61 -6.02 4.59
CA MET A 351 9.18 -7.34 5.03
C MET A 351 10.15 -7.97 6.03
N PHE A 352 11.45 -7.87 5.76
CA PHE A 352 12.49 -8.34 6.66
C PHE A 352 12.35 -7.70 8.05
N GLY A 353 12.33 -6.36 8.11
CA GLY A 353 12.30 -5.65 9.38
C GLY A 353 11.02 -5.93 10.18
N ALA A 354 9.87 -5.90 9.52
CA ALA A 354 8.60 -6.15 10.17
C ALA A 354 8.41 -7.63 10.58
N SER A 355 8.91 -8.59 9.80
CA SER A 355 8.85 -10.02 10.15
C SER A 355 9.60 -10.33 11.45
N VAL A 356 10.77 -9.70 11.65
CA VAL A 356 11.56 -9.85 12.87
C VAL A 356 10.84 -9.22 14.06
N PHE A 357 10.39 -7.97 13.93
CA PHE A 357 9.70 -7.24 14.98
C PHE A 357 8.41 -7.94 15.43
N VAL A 358 7.55 -8.29 14.47
CA VAL A 358 6.27 -8.95 14.77
C VAL A 358 6.49 -10.39 15.20
N GLY A 359 7.44 -11.10 14.59
CA GLY A 359 7.78 -12.46 15.00
C GLY A 359 8.16 -12.55 16.47
N PHE A 360 8.99 -11.62 16.93
CA PHE A 360 9.33 -11.51 18.34
C PHE A 360 8.13 -11.17 19.22
N TYR A 361 7.30 -10.20 18.81
CA TYR A 361 6.09 -9.83 19.56
C TYR A 361 5.11 -11.01 19.73
N ILE A 362 4.93 -11.82 18.68
CA ILE A 362 4.10 -13.03 18.73
C ILE A 362 4.70 -14.06 19.68
N LEU A 363 6.03 -14.28 19.66
CA LEU A 363 6.68 -15.22 20.57
C LEU A 363 6.50 -14.83 22.04
N GLN A 364 6.46 -13.54 22.36
CA GLN A 364 6.21 -13.05 23.72
C GLN A 364 4.73 -13.11 24.14
N GLY A 365 3.84 -13.68 23.31
CA GLY A 365 2.41 -13.77 23.60
C GLY A 365 1.62 -12.50 23.25
N GLY A 366 2.22 -11.55 22.54
CA GLY A 366 1.59 -10.29 22.17
C GLY A 366 0.32 -10.45 21.29
N GLN A 367 0.27 -11.51 20.49
CA GLN A 367 -0.93 -11.86 19.72
C GLN A 367 -2.12 -12.22 20.62
N GLN A 368 -1.89 -13.05 21.64
CA GLN A 368 -2.93 -13.45 22.59
C GLN A 368 -3.39 -12.25 23.41
N PHE A 369 -2.44 -11.43 23.90
CA PHE A 369 -2.75 -10.21 24.65
C PHE A 369 -3.69 -9.27 23.89
N VAL A 370 -3.42 -9.01 22.60
CA VAL A 370 -4.27 -8.14 21.77
C VAL A 370 -5.61 -8.79 21.46
N THR A 371 -5.63 -10.10 21.22
CA THR A 371 -6.86 -10.87 20.99
C THR A 371 -7.79 -10.78 22.19
N ASP A 372 -7.28 -11.04 23.40
CA ASP A 372 -8.04 -10.98 24.65
C ASP A 372 -8.49 -9.55 24.97
N ALA A 373 -7.65 -8.54 24.68
CA ALA A 373 -8.02 -7.15 24.86
C ALA A 373 -9.19 -6.73 23.95
N ILE A 374 -9.20 -7.19 22.69
CA ILE A 374 -10.29 -6.88 21.74
C ILE A 374 -11.55 -7.66 22.07
N LEU A 375 -11.45 -8.98 22.29
CA LEU A 375 -12.60 -9.82 22.62
C LEU A 375 -13.20 -9.48 23.99
N GLY A 376 -12.36 -9.05 24.95
CA GLY A 376 -12.76 -8.59 26.28
C GLY A 376 -13.57 -7.29 26.31
N THR A 377 -13.67 -6.57 25.18
CA THR A 377 -14.54 -5.38 25.09
C THR A 377 -16.04 -5.69 25.19
N GLY A 378 -16.44 -6.95 24.98
CA GLY A 378 -17.85 -7.38 24.98
C GLY A 378 -18.66 -6.83 23.80
N MET A 379 -18.00 -6.32 22.76
CA MET A 379 -18.66 -5.84 21.54
C MET A 379 -19.20 -7.00 20.69
N SER A 380 -20.23 -6.73 19.89
CA SER A 380 -20.71 -7.70 18.89
C SER A 380 -19.67 -7.93 17.78
N ALA A 381 -19.79 -9.01 17.00
CA ALA A 381 -18.87 -9.34 15.91
C ALA A 381 -18.65 -8.17 14.93
N TYR A 382 -19.73 -7.47 14.53
CA TYR A 382 -19.64 -6.27 13.68
C TYR A 382 -19.06 -5.06 14.41
N GLY A 383 -19.25 -4.95 15.73
CA GLY A 383 -18.60 -3.93 16.54
C GLY A 383 -17.08 -4.13 16.60
N ILE A 384 -16.64 -5.38 16.77
CA ILE A 384 -15.23 -5.75 16.71
C ILE A 384 -14.67 -5.49 15.30
N LEU A 385 -15.38 -5.90 14.24
CA LEU A 385 -14.96 -5.61 12.87
C LEU A 385 -14.77 -4.11 12.63
N LEU A 386 -15.71 -3.27 13.08
CA LEU A 386 -15.59 -1.81 12.98
C LEU A 386 -14.36 -1.31 13.75
N LEU A 387 -14.11 -1.82 14.95
CA LEU A 387 -12.92 -1.50 15.74
C LEU A 387 -11.64 -1.87 14.96
N LEU A 388 -11.58 -3.05 14.34
CA LEU A 388 -10.45 -3.47 13.52
C LEU A 388 -10.24 -2.52 12.32
N MET A 389 -11.30 -2.14 11.61
CA MET A 389 -11.20 -1.21 10.46
C MET A 389 -10.69 0.17 10.89
N VAL A 390 -11.20 0.71 12.01
CA VAL A 390 -10.73 1.99 12.57
C VAL A 390 -9.27 1.87 12.99
N LEU A 391 -8.88 0.77 13.65
CA LEU A 391 -7.50 0.53 14.06
C LEU A 391 -6.57 0.51 12.84
N LEU A 392 -6.96 -0.17 11.76
CA LEU A 392 -6.20 -0.20 10.51
C LEU A 392 -6.07 1.19 9.87
N VAL A 393 -7.11 2.05 9.93
CA VAL A 393 -7.02 3.43 9.43
C VAL A 393 -6.03 4.22 10.27
N VAL A 394 -6.08 4.10 11.60
CA VAL A 394 -5.18 4.80 12.52
C VAL A 394 -3.73 4.32 12.33
N LEU A 395 -3.48 3.01 12.26
CA LEU A 395 -2.16 2.48 11.95
C LEU A 395 -1.68 2.97 10.58
N GLY A 396 -2.59 3.02 9.60
CA GLY A 396 -2.39 3.57 8.27
C GLY A 396 -1.88 5.01 8.22
N MET A 397 -2.12 5.79 9.27
CA MET A 397 -1.60 7.15 9.38
C MET A 397 -0.12 7.17 9.79
N PHE A 398 0.46 6.10 10.33
CA PHE A 398 1.82 6.15 10.88
C PHE A 398 2.75 5.10 10.27
N LEU A 399 2.18 3.96 9.86
CA LEU A 399 2.89 2.81 9.35
C LEU A 399 2.64 2.68 7.84
N ASP A 400 3.62 2.08 7.16
CA ASP A 400 3.41 1.68 5.79
C ASP A 400 2.49 0.44 5.72
N TRP A 401 1.92 0.19 4.54
CA TRP A 401 1.00 -0.93 4.34
C TRP A 401 1.66 -2.30 4.52
N VAL A 402 2.95 -2.48 4.23
CA VAL A 402 3.65 -3.76 4.42
C VAL A 402 3.83 -4.04 5.91
N GLY A 403 4.21 -3.02 6.69
CA GLY A 403 4.36 -3.08 8.13
C GLY A 403 3.03 -3.35 8.82
N ILE A 404 1.95 -2.67 8.41
CA ILE A 404 0.60 -2.95 8.92
C ILE A 404 0.20 -4.38 8.60
N LEU A 405 0.48 -4.86 7.38
CA LEU A 405 0.10 -6.21 6.96
C LEU A 405 0.78 -7.27 7.82
N LEU A 406 2.09 -7.14 8.01
CA LEU A 406 2.85 -8.11 8.80
C LEU A 406 2.48 -8.08 10.27
N LEU A 407 1.99 -6.95 10.77
CA LEU A 407 1.63 -6.77 12.17
C LEU A 407 0.18 -7.16 12.47
N ALA A 408 -0.75 -6.61 11.70
CA ALA A 408 -2.17 -6.71 11.94
C ALA A 408 -2.74 -8.05 11.48
N VAL A 409 -2.34 -8.56 10.31
CA VAL A 409 -2.96 -9.77 9.73
C VAL A 409 -2.79 -11.00 10.62
N PRO A 410 -1.59 -11.34 11.15
CA PRO A 410 -1.43 -12.49 12.05
C PRO A 410 -2.29 -12.42 13.31
N ILE A 411 -2.61 -11.22 13.78
CA ILE A 411 -3.42 -10.98 14.98
C ILE A 411 -4.91 -10.97 14.62
N PHE A 412 -5.29 -10.32 13.51
CA PHE A 412 -6.69 -10.10 13.15
C PHE A 412 -7.33 -11.33 12.55
N ILE A 413 -6.60 -12.16 11.79
CA ILE A 413 -7.17 -13.37 11.21
C ILE A 413 -7.74 -14.32 12.28
N PRO A 414 -7.02 -14.67 13.36
CA PRO A 414 -7.59 -15.46 14.44
C PRO A 414 -8.85 -14.84 15.08
N ILE A 415 -8.85 -13.52 15.31
CA ILE A 415 -9.99 -12.80 15.89
C ILE A 415 -11.20 -12.94 14.99
N VAL A 416 -11.06 -12.66 13.69
CA VAL A 416 -12.18 -12.68 12.75
C VAL A 416 -12.68 -14.11 12.52
N LYS A 417 -11.80 -15.12 12.52
CA LYS A 417 -12.18 -16.54 12.47
C LYS A 417 -12.97 -17.01 13.69
N ALA A 418 -12.73 -16.41 14.85
CA ALA A 418 -13.45 -16.72 16.09
C ALA A 418 -14.85 -16.07 16.15
N LEU A 419 -15.18 -15.18 15.22
CA LEU A 419 -16.43 -14.44 15.19
C LEU A 419 -17.36 -14.98 14.10
N GLU A 420 -18.65 -15.02 14.42
CA GLU A 420 -19.71 -15.33 13.46
C GLU A 420 -20.37 -14.04 12.95
N PHE A 421 -20.54 -13.94 11.64
CA PHE A 421 -21.14 -12.77 10.98
C PHE A 421 -22.51 -13.15 10.38
N PRO A 422 -23.61 -13.02 11.15
CA PRO A 422 -24.93 -13.51 10.76
C PRO A 422 -25.62 -12.72 9.64
N GLY A 423 -24.99 -11.69 9.09
CA GLY A 423 -25.60 -10.77 8.13
C GLY A 423 -26.20 -9.55 8.81
N LEU A 424 -26.27 -8.44 8.08
CA LEU A 424 -26.86 -7.18 8.53
C LEU A 424 -28.06 -6.83 7.65
N PHE A 425 -29.10 -6.23 8.23
CA PHE A 425 -30.27 -5.70 7.50
C PHE A 425 -30.97 -6.71 6.56
N GLY A 426 -30.89 -8.01 6.86
CA GLY A 426 -31.48 -9.07 6.04
C GLY A 426 -30.63 -9.50 4.83
N PHE A 427 -29.40 -8.99 4.70
CA PHE A 427 -28.44 -9.48 3.72
C PHE A 427 -27.81 -10.81 4.14
N PRO A 428 -27.37 -11.65 3.18
CA PRO A 428 -26.79 -12.96 3.48
C PRO A 428 -25.56 -12.86 4.39
N PRO A 429 -25.34 -13.85 5.28
CA PRO A 429 -24.15 -13.94 6.10
C PRO A 429 -22.90 -14.24 5.26
N VAL A 430 -21.73 -14.12 5.89
CA VAL A 430 -20.47 -14.66 5.35
C VAL A 430 -20.33 -16.10 5.84
N ALA A 431 -20.14 -17.04 4.91
CA ALA A 431 -19.89 -18.43 5.25
C ALA A 431 -18.49 -18.61 5.85
N GLY A 432 -18.34 -19.54 6.81
CA GLY A 432 -17.17 -19.64 7.69
C GLY A 432 -15.80 -19.56 7.00
N ASP A 433 -15.57 -20.36 5.96
CA ASP A 433 -14.26 -20.39 5.27
C ASP A 433 -13.98 -19.11 4.46
N ASP A 434 -15.03 -18.45 3.94
CA ASP A 434 -14.93 -17.20 3.19
C ASP A 434 -14.62 -15.99 4.08
N VAL A 435 -14.78 -16.10 5.40
CA VAL A 435 -14.57 -14.98 6.34
C VAL A 435 -13.17 -14.39 6.20
N VAL A 436 -12.16 -15.24 5.98
CA VAL A 436 -10.75 -14.82 5.85
C VAL A 436 -10.52 -14.07 4.54
N LEU A 437 -11.10 -14.58 3.45
CA LEU A 437 -11.05 -13.97 2.13
C LEU A 437 -11.77 -12.63 2.13
N TRP A 438 -13.00 -12.60 2.65
CA TRP A 438 -13.81 -11.41 2.82
C TRP A 438 -13.09 -10.34 3.63
N PHE A 439 -12.59 -10.70 4.81
CA PHE A 439 -11.81 -9.79 5.64
C PHE A 439 -10.54 -9.33 4.93
N GLY A 440 -9.90 -10.19 4.13
CA GLY A 440 -8.74 -9.79 3.33
C GLY A 440 -9.07 -8.70 2.34
N VAL A 441 -10.20 -8.79 1.65
CA VAL A 441 -10.61 -7.73 0.74
C VAL A 441 -11.03 -6.46 1.48
N LEU A 442 -11.72 -6.57 2.63
CA LEU A 442 -11.97 -5.41 3.50
C LEU A 442 -10.66 -4.75 3.94
N TYR A 443 -9.66 -5.54 4.30
CA TYR A 443 -8.32 -5.07 4.64
C TYR A 443 -7.68 -4.33 3.46
N LEU A 444 -7.77 -4.86 2.23
CA LEU A 444 -7.26 -4.18 1.03
C LEU A 444 -7.97 -2.84 0.79
N VAL A 445 -9.30 -2.80 0.90
CA VAL A 445 -10.09 -1.56 0.76
C VAL A 445 -9.70 -0.56 1.86
N ASN A 446 -9.45 -1.04 3.07
CA ASN A 446 -9.05 -0.19 4.19
C ASN A 446 -7.61 0.31 4.09
N MET A 447 -6.69 -0.50 3.58
CA MET A 447 -5.34 -0.05 3.23
C MET A 447 -5.38 0.96 2.09
N GLN A 448 -6.31 0.84 1.16
CA GLN A 448 -6.51 1.87 0.17
C GLN A 448 -6.97 3.19 0.81
N MET A 449 -7.80 3.16 1.85
CA MET A 449 -8.20 4.35 2.61
C MET A 449 -7.03 5.00 3.32
N SER A 450 -6.11 4.23 3.91
CA SER A 450 -4.96 4.80 4.63
C SER A 450 -4.07 5.67 3.74
N PHE A 451 -3.97 5.35 2.45
CA PHE A 451 -3.22 6.16 1.48
C PHE A 451 -3.84 7.55 1.23
N LEU A 452 -5.12 7.75 1.53
CA LEU A 452 -5.87 9.00 1.34
C LEU A 452 -6.15 9.73 2.66
N SER A 453 -6.03 9.04 3.80
CA SER A 453 -6.29 9.57 5.13
C SER A 453 -5.22 10.59 5.59
N PRO A 454 -5.62 11.84 5.93
CA PRO A 454 -4.73 12.77 6.61
C PRO A 454 -4.34 12.27 8.02
N PRO A 455 -3.19 12.67 8.58
CA PRO A 455 -2.23 13.67 8.08
C PRO A 455 -1.10 13.11 7.20
N PHE A 456 -0.97 11.77 7.07
CA PHE A 456 0.20 11.13 6.46
C PHE A 456 -0.07 10.28 5.22
N GLY A 457 -1.29 10.24 4.69
CA GLY A 457 -1.62 9.44 3.50
C GLY A 457 -0.64 9.67 2.34
N TYR A 458 0.07 8.61 1.91
CA TYR A 458 1.16 8.72 0.94
C TYR A 458 0.73 9.36 -0.39
N ALA A 459 -0.51 9.10 -0.84
CA ALA A 459 -1.04 9.67 -2.07
C ALA A 459 -1.14 11.21 -2.00
N LEU A 460 -1.36 11.77 -0.80
CA LEU A 460 -1.41 13.21 -0.55
C LEU A 460 -0.05 13.87 -0.83
N PHE A 461 1.04 13.22 -0.44
CA PHE A 461 2.40 13.71 -0.69
C PHE A 461 2.85 13.47 -2.13
N TYR A 462 2.45 12.34 -2.72
CA TYR A 462 2.73 12.04 -4.13
C TYR A 462 2.10 13.08 -5.05
N ILE A 463 0.82 13.41 -4.84
CA ILE A 463 0.16 14.45 -5.64
C ILE A 463 0.75 15.83 -5.34
N ARG A 464 1.12 16.13 -4.08
CA ARG A 464 1.76 17.40 -3.73
C ARG A 464 3.08 17.61 -4.47
N GLY A 465 3.83 16.53 -4.74
CA GLY A 465 5.08 16.58 -5.48
C GLY A 465 4.93 17.04 -6.93
N VAL A 466 3.73 16.91 -7.51
CA VAL A 466 3.43 17.28 -8.92
C VAL A 466 2.44 18.44 -9.03
N CYS A 467 1.81 18.85 -7.92
CA CYS A 467 0.94 20.01 -7.89
C CYS A 467 1.72 21.33 -8.07
N PRO A 468 1.15 22.31 -8.80
CA PRO A 468 1.65 23.69 -8.83
C PRO A 468 1.74 24.31 -7.41
N PRO A 469 2.66 25.27 -7.18
CA PRO A 469 2.90 25.86 -5.86
C PRO A 469 1.68 26.58 -5.27
N GLU A 470 0.70 26.97 -6.09
CA GLU A 470 -0.54 27.62 -5.67
C GLU A 470 -1.48 26.67 -4.93
N ILE A 471 -1.34 25.35 -5.12
CA ILE A 471 -2.18 24.33 -4.46
C ILE A 471 -1.56 23.97 -3.11
N SER A 472 -2.19 24.43 -2.04
CA SER A 472 -1.78 24.13 -0.67
C SER A 472 -2.11 22.70 -0.25
N MET A 473 -1.35 22.14 0.71
CA MET A 473 -1.66 20.84 1.33
C MET A 473 -3.06 20.81 1.95
N GLY A 474 -3.54 21.93 2.50
CA GLY A 474 -4.90 22.03 3.02
C GLY A 474 -5.98 21.82 1.96
N THR A 475 -5.71 22.19 0.70
CA THR A 475 -6.61 21.92 -0.43
C THR A 475 -6.60 20.44 -0.80
N ILE A 476 -5.42 19.82 -0.81
CA ILE A 476 -5.25 18.37 -1.04
C ILE A 476 -5.99 17.56 0.04
N PHE A 477 -5.89 17.96 1.32
CA PHE A 477 -6.60 17.29 2.41
C PHE A 477 -8.12 17.42 2.29
N LYS A 478 -8.63 18.61 2.01
CA LYS A 478 -10.07 18.81 1.78
C LYS A 478 -10.59 18.00 0.60
N SER A 479 -9.76 17.84 -0.43
CA SER A 479 -10.04 17.00 -1.58
C SER A 479 -10.10 15.52 -1.21
N SER A 480 -9.09 15.02 -0.47
CA SER A 480 -9.01 13.61 -0.10
C SER A 480 -10.15 13.18 0.81
N LEU A 481 -10.59 14.01 1.75
CA LEU A 481 -11.69 13.69 2.67
C LEU A 481 -13.01 13.35 1.93
N VAL A 482 -13.28 13.99 0.80
CA VAL A 482 -14.49 13.71 0.01
C VAL A 482 -14.41 12.31 -0.60
N PHE A 483 -13.28 11.95 -1.19
CA PHE A 483 -13.09 10.64 -1.79
C PHE A 483 -12.93 9.53 -0.73
N LEU A 484 -12.32 9.85 0.41
CA LEU A 484 -12.27 8.98 1.58
C LEU A 484 -13.68 8.64 2.07
N ALA A 485 -14.61 9.60 2.10
CA ALA A 485 -15.99 9.34 2.48
C ALA A 485 -16.70 8.40 1.50
N ILE A 486 -16.44 8.54 0.19
CA ILE A 486 -16.96 7.62 -0.84
C ILE A 486 -16.37 6.22 -0.65
N GLN A 487 -15.10 6.14 -0.29
CA GLN A 487 -14.42 4.87 -0.07
C GLN A 487 -14.88 4.18 1.21
N ALA A 488 -15.11 4.94 2.29
CA ALA A 488 -15.74 4.44 3.51
C ALA A 488 -17.15 3.91 3.24
N PHE A 489 -17.91 4.58 2.36
CA PHE A 489 -19.18 4.07 1.88
C PHE A 489 -19.02 2.78 1.06
N GLY A 490 -18.01 2.69 0.18
CA GLY A 490 -17.69 1.46 -0.54
C GLY A 490 -17.29 0.30 0.39
N LEU A 491 -16.47 0.56 1.42
CA LEU A 491 -16.15 -0.44 2.45
C LEU A 491 -17.42 -0.89 3.16
N PHE A 492 -18.29 0.06 3.56
CA PHE A 492 -19.56 -0.26 4.18
C PHE A 492 -20.43 -1.16 3.29
N MET A 493 -20.45 -0.93 1.97
CA MET A 493 -21.14 -1.82 1.03
C MET A 493 -20.52 -3.22 0.98
N CYS A 494 -19.19 -3.36 1.00
CA CYS A 494 -18.53 -4.66 1.09
C CYS A 494 -18.81 -5.40 2.42
N VAL A 495 -19.00 -4.65 3.51
CA VAL A 495 -19.40 -5.22 4.81
C VAL A 495 -20.86 -5.65 4.80
N LEU A 496 -21.73 -4.82 4.22
CA LEU A 496 -23.17 -5.06 4.14
C LEU A 496 -23.53 -6.22 3.21
N ILE A 497 -22.84 -6.31 2.07
CA ILE A 497 -23.08 -7.28 1.01
C ILE A 497 -21.78 -8.07 0.76
N PRO A 498 -21.50 -9.10 1.57
CA PRO A 498 -20.28 -9.89 1.41
C PRO A 498 -20.15 -10.58 0.05
N GLY A 499 -21.28 -10.85 -0.61
CA GLY A 499 -21.32 -11.39 -1.98
C GLY A 499 -20.59 -10.52 -2.99
N ILE A 500 -20.39 -9.22 -2.75
CA ILE A 500 -19.54 -8.39 -3.63
C ILE A 500 -18.11 -8.94 -3.68
N VAL A 501 -17.64 -9.51 -2.57
CA VAL A 501 -16.32 -10.12 -2.46
C VAL A 501 -16.36 -11.60 -2.81
N THR A 502 -17.31 -12.37 -2.27
CA THR A 502 -17.26 -13.84 -2.31
C THR A 502 -17.89 -14.45 -3.56
N TRP A 503 -18.75 -13.71 -4.28
CA TRP A 503 -19.50 -14.27 -5.42
C TRP A 503 -18.60 -14.70 -6.58
N LEU A 504 -17.63 -13.86 -6.97
CA LEU A 504 -16.76 -14.18 -8.11
C LEU A 504 -15.77 -15.32 -7.79
N PRO A 505 -15.10 -15.34 -6.62
CA PRO A 505 -14.34 -16.50 -6.16
C PRO A 505 -15.16 -17.79 -6.11
N GLY A 506 -16.33 -17.79 -5.48
CA GLY A 506 -17.19 -18.97 -5.38
C GLY A 506 -17.64 -19.50 -6.75
N LEU A 507 -17.91 -18.62 -7.72
CA LEU A 507 -18.26 -19.04 -9.07
C LEU A 507 -17.11 -19.79 -9.79
N VAL A 508 -15.85 -19.48 -9.47
CA VAL A 508 -14.67 -20.03 -10.16
C VAL A 508 -14.08 -21.21 -9.40
N TYR A 509 -14.01 -21.13 -8.08
CA TYR A 509 -13.32 -22.10 -7.22
C TYR A 509 -14.27 -23.06 -6.48
N GLY A 510 -15.57 -22.78 -6.40
CA GLY A 510 -16.60 -23.67 -5.85
C GLY A 510 -17.23 -23.17 -4.56
#